data_AF-A0A2W4REF0-F1
#
_entry.id   AF-A0A2W4REF0-F1
#
_cell.length_a   1.000
_cell.length_b   1.000
_cell.length_c   1.000
_cell.angle_alpha   90.00
_cell.angle_beta   90.00
_cell.angle_gamma   90.00
#
_symmetry.space_group_name_H-M   'P 1'
#
loop_
_entity.id
_entity.type
_entity.pdbx_description
1 polymer ?
#
loop_
_entity_poly.entity_id
_entity_poly.type
_entity_poly.pdbx_seq_one_letter_code
_entity_poly.pdbx_strand_id
1 'polypeptide(L)'
;MKSLSVVALGAALVAAAAFAPAAQAAKCVMAGGSATGLTQDIAKSLATMALNQSISNYGGKPSGKVAVSCDSNVILATCTAKQRVCK
;
A
#
# COMPACT_ATOMS: atom_id res chain seq x y z
N MET A 1 7.31 -33.26 -31.56
CA MET A 1 8.72 -32.84 -31.66
C MET A 1 9.39 -33.09 -30.32
N LYS A 2 10.45 -33.92 -30.34
CA LYS A 2 11.53 -34.10 -29.36
C LYS A 2 11.20 -34.11 -27.84
N SER A 3 11.10 -35.34 -27.33
CA SER A 3 11.85 -35.87 -26.17
C SER A 3 12.63 -34.89 -25.28
N LEU A 4 12.36 -34.96 -23.97
CA LEU A 4 13.39 -34.94 -22.93
C LEU A 4 12.97 -35.85 -21.77
N SER A 5 13.53 -37.06 -21.80
CA SER A 5 13.73 -37.88 -20.62
C SER A 5 14.71 -37.19 -19.68
N VAL A 6 14.35 -37.00 -18.42
CA VAL A 6 15.30 -36.80 -17.32
C VAL A 6 14.87 -37.66 -16.13
N VAL A 7 15.44 -38.86 -16.12
CA VAL A 7 16.02 -39.58 -14.98
C VAL A 7 15.40 -39.38 -13.59
N ALA A 8 14.77 -40.45 -13.12
CA ALA A 8 14.54 -40.75 -11.72
C ALA A 8 15.87 -40.96 -10.97
N LEU A 9 15.96 -40.42 -9.75
CA LEU A 9 16.45 -41.02 -8.50
C LEU A 9 16.98 -39.91 -7.57
N GLY A 10 16.40 -39.80 -6.37
CA GLY A 10 16.98 -38.98 -5.30
C GLY A 10 15.95 -38.59 -4.25
N ALA A 11 15.82 -39.44 -3.23
CA ALA A 11 14.97 -39.22 -2.07
C ALA A 11 15.29 -37.89 -1.36
N ALA A 12 14.27 -37.05 -1.15
CA ALA A 12 14.22 -36.12 -0.05
C ALA A 12 12.74 -35.78 0.22
N LEU A 13 12.18 -36.44 1.23
CA LEU A 13 10.97 -36.00 1.92
C LEU A 13 11.20 -34.56 2.42
N VAL A 14 10.52 -33.58 1.84
CA VAL A 14 10.28 -32.30 2.50
C VAL A 14 8.81 -31.94 2.30
N ALA A 15 8.05 -32.24 3.35
CA ALA A 15 6.83 -31.59 3.78
C ALA A 15 5.88 -31.10 2.68
N ALA A 16 4.81 -31.87 2.49
CA ALA A 16 3.50 -31.29 2.22
C ALA A 16 3.14 -30.34 3.38
N ALA A 17 3.72 -29.14 3.38
CA ALA A 17 3.28 -28.06 4.23
C ALA A 17 1.93 -27.61 3.68
N ALA A 18 0.89 -27.93 4.44
CA ALA A 18 -0.47 -27.50 4.25
C ALA A 18 -0.53 -26.11 3.60
N PHE A 19 -1.09 -26.04 2.40
CA PHE A 19 -1.79 -24.84 1.93
C PHE A 19 -3.05 -24.67 2.80
N ALA A 20 -2.85 -24.45 4.11
CA ALA A 20 -3.85 -23.77 4.90
C ALA A 20 -3.90 -22.36 4.31
N PRO A 21 -5.07 -21.85 3.88
CA PRO A 21 -5.19 -20.42 3.66
C PRO A 21 -4.88 -19.80 5.01
N ALA A 22 -3.68 -19.27 5.17
CA ALA A 22 -3.34 -18.43 6.29
C ALA A 22 -4.43 -17.37 6.30
N ALA A 23 -5.31 -17.40 7.31
CA ALA A 23 -6.28 -16.36 7.53
C ALA A 23 -5.48 -15.06 7.53
N GLN A 24 -5.57 -14.30 6.44
CA GLN A 24 -4.89 -13.04 6.28
C GLN A 24 -5.54 -12.12 7.31
N ALA A 25 -4.95 -12.05 8.49
CA ALA A 25 -5.22 -11.01 9.45
C ALA A 25 -5.18 -9.70 8.65
N ALA A 26 -6.32 -9.01 8.57
CA ALA A 26 -6.51 -7.81 7.77
C ALA A 26 -5.31 -6.87 8.01
N LYS A 27 -4.38 -6.83 7.05
CA LYS A 27 -3.16 -6.02 7.20
C LYS A 27 -3.60 -4.59 7.01
N CYS A 28 -3.81 -3.88 8.10
CA CYS A 28 -4.09 -2.47 8.07
C CYS A 28 -2.78 -1.69 7.99
N VAL A 29 -2.59 -0.89 6.95
CA VAL A 29 -1.46 0.03 6.78
C VAL A 29 -1.93 1.48 6.86
N MET A 30 -1.04 2.39 7.21
CA MET A 30 -1.32 3.82 7.06
C MET A 30 -0.90 4.26 5.66
N ALA A 31 -1.87 4.53 4.80
CA ALA A 31 -1.61 5.20 3.52
C ALA A 31 -1.48 6.70 3.77
N GLY A 32 -0.56 7.34 3.07
CA GLY A 32 -0.37 8.78 3.15
C GLY A 32 -0.03 9.37 1.79
N GLY A 33 -0.40 10.63 1.60
CA GLY A 33 -0.02 11.44 0.46
C GLY A 33 0.42 12.81 0.96
N SER A 34 1.58 13.27 0.52
CA SER A 34 2.09 14.60 0.82
C SER A 34 2.24 15.40 -0.47
N ALA A 35 1.89 16.67 -0.41
CA ALA A 35 2.08 17.58 -1.53
C ALA A 35 2.42 18.99 -1.03
N THR A 36 3.23 19.68 -1.81
CA THR A 36 3.60 21.07 -1.59
C THR A 36 3.00 21.93 -2.68
N GLY A 37 2.42 23.07 -2.31
CA GLY A 37 1.79 24.00 -3.24
C GLY A 37 2.05 25.45 -2.84
N LEU A 38 1.72 26.36 -3.76
CA LEU A 38 1.79 27.81 -3.54
C LEU A 38 0.79 28.30 -2.48
N THR A 39 -0.32 27.58 -2.30
CA THR A 39 -1.30 27.86 -1.26
C THR A 39 -1.67 26.57 -0.51
N GLN A 40 -2.15 26.74 0.72
CA GLN A 40 -2.52 25.65 1.59
C GLN A 40 -3.65 24.80 1.00
N ASP A 41 -4.60 25.42 0.28
CA ASP A 41 -5.72 24.70 -0.34
C ASP A 41 -5.27 23.82 -1.51
N ILE A 42 -4.37 24.34 -2.36
CA ILE A 42 -3.74 23.58 -3.45
C ILE A 42 -2.97 22.38 -2.89
N ALA A 43 -2.14 22.62 -1.86
CA ALA A 43 -1.38 21.56 -1.20
C ALA A 43 -2.29 20.49 -0.59
N LYS A 44 -3.41 20.89 0.01
CA LYS A 44 -4.38 19.97 0.62
C LYS A 44 -5.10 19.10 -0.41
N SER A 45 -5.50 19.69 -1.54
CA SER A 45 -6.13 18.98 -2.64
C SER A 45 -5.19 17.93 -3.24
N LEU A 46 -3.94 18.32 -3.52
CA LEU A 46 -2.92 17.42 -4.04
C LEU A 46 -2.57 16.30 -3.05
N ALA A 47 -2.44 16.61 -1.76
CA ALA A 47 -2.19 15.61 -0.72
C ALA A 47 -3.32 14.58 -0.62
N THR A 48 -4.57 15.03 -0.77
CA THR A 48 -5.76 14.16 -0.78
C THR A 48 -5.78 13.26 -2.02
N MET A 49 -5.41 13.81 -3.18
CA MET A 49 -5.30 13.04 -4.42
C MET A 49 -4.19 11.98 -4.32
N ALA A 50 -3.04 12.33 -3.76
CA ALA A 50 -1.94 11.41 -3.50
C ALA A 50 -2.33 10.30 -2.50
N LEU A 51 -3.13 10.64 -1.49
CA LEU A 51 -3.68 9.66 -0.55
C LEU A 51 -4.64 8.69 -1.25
N ASN A 52 -5.57 9.17 -2.09
CA ASN A 52 -6.48 8.31 -2.85
C ASN A 52 -5.72 7.38 -3.80
N GLN A 53 -4.69 7.88 -4.49
CA GLN A 53 -3.83 7.04 -5.33
C GLN A 53 -3.10 5.97 -4.51
N SER A 54 -2.60 6.34 -3.33
CA SER A 54 -1.92 5.41 -2.41
C SER A 54 -2.86 4.31 -1.91
N ILE A 55 -4.12 4.66 -1.61
CA ILE A 55 -5.17 3.70 -1.22
C ILE A 55 -5.49 2.75 -2.38
N SER A 56 -5.71 3.30 -3.58
CA SER A 56 -6.02 2.53 -4.79
C SER A 56 -4.88 1.58 -5.16
N ASN A 57 -3.63 2.04 -5.10
CA ASN A 57 -2.45 1.21 -5.37
C ASN A 57 -2.24 0.14 -4.28
N TYR A 58 -2.52 0.48 -3.02
CA TYR A 58 -2.53 -0.52 -1.97
C TYR A 58 -3.59 -1.59 -2.25
N GLY A 59 -4.75 -1.24 -2.82
CA GLY A 59 -5.82 -2.18 -3.14
C GLY A 59 -6.59 -2.63 -1.90
N GLY A 60 -6.57 -1.82 -0.85
CA GLY A 60 -7.36 -2.04 0.37
C GLY A 60 -8.48 -1.01 0.50
N LYS A 61 -9.38 -1.20 1.46
CA LYS A 61 -10.44 -0.24 1.74
C LYS A 61 -9.98 0.81 2.76
N PRO A 62 -10.32 2.08 2.54
CA PRO A 62 -10.09 3.12 3.54
C PRO A 62 -10.87 2.81 4.82
N SER A 63 -10.23 3.06 5.96
CA SER A 63 -10.79 2.79 7.29
C SER A 63 -10.49 3.97 8.22
N GLY A 64 -11.52 4.48 8.89
CA GLY A 64 -11.41 5.63 9.80
C GLY A 64 -11.40 6.99 9.10
N LYS A 65 -11.00 8.02 9.85
CA LYS A 65 -10.94 9.41 9.39
C LYS A 65 -9.61 9.71 8.69
N VAL A 66 -9.65 10.57 7.67
CA VAL A 66 -8.45 11.18 7.09
C VAL A 66 -7.89 12.21 8.07
N ALA A 67 -6.63 12.04 8.47
CA ALA A 67 -5.87 13.04 9.21
C ALA A 67 -5.10 13.90 8.20
N VAL A 68 -5.35 15.21 8.18
CA VAL A 68 -4.65 16.14 7.30
C VAL A 68 -3.88 17.13 8.15
N SER A 69 -2.57 17.20 7.92
CA SER A 69 -1.68 18.16 8.57
C SER A 69 -1.05 19.04 7.51
N CYS A 70 -1.12 20.35 7.68
CA CYS A 70 -0.54 21.31 6.75
C CYS A 70 0.46 22.18 7.49
N ASP A 71 1.69 22.15 7.01
CA ASP A 71 2.76 23.04 7.42
C ASP A 71 2.89 24.14 6.37
N SER A 72 2.92 25.40 6.80
CA SER A 72 3.04 26.53 5.89
C SER A 72 4.34 27.25 6.18
N ASN A 73 5.30 27.15 5.25
CA ASN A 73 6.48 27.99 5.27
C ASN A 73 6.19 29.29 4.52
N VAL A 74 7.06 30.29 4.68
CA VAL A 74 6.89 31.66 4.17
C VAL A 74 6.66 31.72 2.65
N ILE A 75 7.05 30.67 1.90
CA ILE A 75 6.98 30.64 0.44
C ILE A 75 6.08 29.51 -0.09
N LEU A 76 5.97 28.38 0.61
CA LEU A 76 5.14 27.25 0.16
C LEU A 76 4.42 26.58 1.34
N ALA A 77 3.23 26.06 1.06
CA ALA A 77 2.48 25.22 1.98
C ALA A 77 2.67 23.74 1.62
N THR A 78 3.03 22.92 2.59
CA THR A 78 3.12 21.46 2.46
C THR A 78 2.03 20.82 3.29
N CYS A 79 1.14 20.08 2.65
CA CYS A 79 0.11 19.31 3.33
C CYS A 79 0.38 17.81 3.20
N THR A 80 0.12 17.08 4.27
CA THR A 80 0.17 15.62 4.32
C THR A 80 -1.17 15.08 4.80
N ALA A 81 -1.82 14.29 3.96
CA ALA A 81 -3.03 13.54 4.29
C ALA A 81 -2.63 12.10 4.61
N LYS A 82 -3.20 11.52 5.68
CA LYS A 82 -2.98 10.14 6.11
C LYS A 82 -4.30 9.46 6.46
N GLN A 83 -4.45 8.20 6.11
CA GLN A 83 -5.63 7.41 6.44
C GLN A 83 -5.25 5.94 6.59
N ARG A 84 -5.90 5.24 7.53
CA ARG A 84 -5.72 3.79 7.67
C ARG A 84 -6.41 3.09 6.49
N VAL A 85 -5.77 2.06 5.97
CA VAL A 85 -6.29 1.24 4.87
C VAL A 85 -6.11 -0.20 5.24
N CYS A 86 -7.17 -0.99 5.16
CA CYS A 86 -7.16 -2.41 5.52
C CYS A 86 -7.57 -3.24 4.31
N LYS A 87 -6.90 -4.36 4.10
CA LYS A 87 -7.31 -5.40 3.16
C LYS A 87 -8.14 -6.46 3.86
#